data_AF-A0A1Y2LLN1-F1
#
_entry.id   AF-A0A1Y2LLN1-F1
#
_cell.length_a   1.000
_cell.length_b   1.000
_cell.length_c   1.000
_cell.angle_alpha   90.00
_cell.angle_beta   90.00
_cell.angle_gamma   90.00
#
_symmetry.space_group_name_H-M   'P 1'
#
loop_
_entity.id
_entity.type
_entity.pdbx_description
1 polymer ?
#
loop_
_entity_poly.entity_id
_entity_poly.type
_entity_poly.pdbx_seq_one_letter_code
_entity_poly.pdbx_strand_id
1 'polypeptide(L)'
;MLSLLFTPLLLLLSFFHLSLAVSVSVPGPKPSAPEVLSVRQVSATPSQADLCLDYERTANMSTIGANSSYRTVLLQKSNVGTIYNARMMDAAIKKLPALTADTSLNSACGNKTEIALREAERNFTMGVVAQFTTEGLPVGILAGPLVLGICGGIATLFSIVWISG
;
A
#
# COMPACT_ATOMS: atom_id res chain seq x y z
N MET A 1 47.15 16.66 -12.04
CA MET A 1 47.15 15.75 -13.20
C MET A 1 46.11 14.63 -13.10
N LEU A 2 45.64 14.24 -11.90
CA LEU A 2 44.58 13.22 -11.73
C LEU A 2 43.20 13.63 -12.30
N SER A 3 42.85 14.93 -12.20
CA SER A 3 41.54 15.45 -12.63
C SER A 3 41.34 15.52 -14.15
N LEU A 4 42.42 15.49 -14.95
CA LEU A 4 42.34 15.55 -16.43
C LEU A 4 41.98 14.19 -17.05
N LEU A 5 42.17 13.09 -16.32
CA LEU A 5 41.82 11.73 -16.73
C LEU A 5 40.45 11.28 -16.20
N PHE A 6 39.96 11.91 -15.12
CA PHE A 6 38.72 11.53 -14.48
C PHE A 6 37.48 11.99 -15.25
N THR A 7 37.52 13.20 -15.80
CA THR A 7 36.42 13.78 -16.59
C THR A 7 36.08 12.97 -17.86
N PRO A 8 37.05 12.55 -18.71
CA PRO A 8 36.72 11.72 -19.87
C PRO A 8 36.22 10.33 -19.46
N LEU A 9 36.70 9.77 -18.34
CA LEU A 9 36.26 8.48 -17.83
C LEU A 9 34.79 8.52 -17.36
N LEU A 10 34.39 9.56 -16.63
CA LEU A 10 33.00 9.75 -16.20
C LEU A 10 32.07 10.00 -17.39
N LEU A 11 32.51 10.73 -18.41
CA LEU A 11 31.75 10.94 -19.65
C LEU A 11 31.53 9.61 -20.40
N LEU A 12 32.58 8.79 -20.56
CA LEU A 12 32.49 7.47 -21.18
C LEU A 12 31.53 6.52 -20.44
N LEU A 13 31.58 6.51 -19.10
CA LEU A 13 30.64 5.74 -18.27
C LEU A 13 29.20 6.21 -18.46
N SER A 14 28.95 7.52 -18.58
CA SER A 14 27.60 8.06 -18.82
C SER A 14 27.01 7.64 -20.16
N PHE A 15 27.82 7.58 -21.23
CA PHE A 15 27.37 7.13 -22.54
C PHE A 15 27.10 5.61 -22.58
N PHE A 16 27.85 4.83 -21.80
CA PHE A 16 27.65 3.37 -21.70
C PHE A 16 26.34 3.01 -20.98
N HIS A 17 25.90 3.81 -20.00
CA HIS A 17 24.57 3.64 -19.39
C HIS A 17 23.43 3.96 -20.35
N LEU A 18 23.62 4.89 -21.29
CA LEU A 18 22.60 5.29 -22.26
C LEU A 18 22.37 4.21 -23.34
N SER A 19 23.41 3.48 -23.75
CA SER A 19 23.28 2.39 -24.75
C SER A 19 22.61 1.12 -24.18
N LEU A 20 22.77 0.86 -22.88
CA LEU A 20 22.09 -0.26 -22.21
C LEU A 20 20.59 0.00 -22.00
N ALA A 21 20.18 1.26 -21.86
CA ALA A 21 18.76 1.64 -21.73
C ALA A 21 17.96 1.49 -23.05
N VAL A 22 18.62 1.56 -24.21
CA VAL A 22 17.97 1.37 -25.53
C VAL A 22 17.83 -0.12 -25.89
N SER A 23 18.60 -1.00 -25.25
CA SER A 23 18.66 -2.43 -25.56
C SER A 23 17.66 -3.29 -24.77
N VAL A 24 16.96 -2.72 -23.77
CA VAL A 24 15.84 -3.38 -23.10
C VAL A 24 14.54 -2.97 -23.80
N SER A 25 14.46 -3.26 -25.11
CA SER A 25 13.17 -3.59 -25.69
C SER A 25 12.85 -5.00 -25.21
N VAL A 26 12.04 -5.07 -24.17
CA VAL A 26 11.28 -6.28 -23.84
C VAL A 26 10.69 -6.81 -25.16
N PRO A 27 10.97 -8.04 -25.59
CA PRO A 27 10.19 -8.67 -26.64
C PRO A 27 8.77 -8.79 -26.09
N GLY A 28 7.94 -7.80 -26.41
CA GLY A 28 6.51 -7.86 -26.22
C GLY A 28 5.95 -9.09 -26.94
N PRO A 29 4.83 -9.66 -26.47
CA PRO A 29 4.15 -10.71 -27.19
C PRO A 29 3.84 -10.23 -28.62
N LYS A 30 4.31 -11.02 -29.58
CA LYS A 30 4.08 -10.95 -31.02
C LYS A 30 2.61 -10.59 -31.33
N PRO A 31 2.31 -9.61 -32.22
CA PRO A 31 0.94 -9.26 -32.56
C PRO A 31 0.38 -10.36 -33.46
N SER A 32 -0.22 -11.36 -32.85
CA SER A 32 -0.99 -12.40 -33.53
C SER A 32 -2.46 -12.02 -33.39
N ALA A 33 -3.05 -11.52 -34.47
CA ALA A 33 -4.48 -11.19 -34.60
C ALA A 33 -4.99 -10.00 -33.76
N PRO A 34 -6.03 -9.28 -34.23
CA PRO A 34 -6.77 -8.36 -33.39
C PRO A 34 -7.51 -9.20 -32.34
N GLU A 35 -6.87 -9.43 -31.20
CA GLU A 35 -7.56 -9.90 -30.02
C GLU A 35 -8.52 -8.77 -29.61
N VAL A 36 -9.75 -8.88 -30.09
CA VAL A 36 -10.87 -8.14 -29.57
C VAL A 36 -10.91 -8.50 -28.09
N LEU A 37 -10.31 -7.64 -27.27
CA LEU A 37 -10.55 -7.56 -25.84
C LEU A 37 -12.04 -7.22 -25.70
N SER A 38 -12.87 -8.25 -25.82
CA SER A 38 -14.25 -8.21 -25.44
C SER A 38 -14.23 -7.89 -23.96
N VAL A 39 -14.55 -6.64 -23.62
CA VAL A 39 -14.89 -6.31 -22.26
C VAL A 39 -15.99 -7.29 -21.89
N ARG A 40 -15.69 -8.24 -20.99
CA ARG A 40 -16.71 -9.00 -20.28
C ARG A 40 -17.47 -7.98 -19.43
N GLN A 41 -18.34 -7.20 -20.06
CA GLN A 41 -19.38 -6.48 -19.37
C GLN A 41 -20.35 -7.55 -18.91
N VAL A 42 -20.04 -8.14 -17.77
CA VAL A 42 -21.02 -8.90 -17.01
C VAL A 42 -21.96 -7.83 -16.45
N SER A 43 -22.93 -7.38 -17.25
CA SER A 43 -24.17 -6.80 -16.74
C SER A 43 -24.98 -7.92 -16.09
N ALA A 44 -24.40 -8.59 -15.10
CA ALA A 44 -25.18 -9.30 -14.13
C ALA A 44 -25.60 -8.25 -13.12
N THR A 45 -26.90 -7.97 -13.05
CA THR A 45 -27.46 -7.41 -11.82
C THR A 45 -26.94 -8.33 -10.70
N PRO A 46 -26.09 -7.82 -9.78
CA PRO A 46 -25.45 -8.68 -8.80
C PRO A 46 -26.53 -9.40 -8.02
N SER A 47 -26.37 -10.71 -7.82
CA SER A 47 -27.32 -11.45 -7.02
C SER A 47 -27.30 -10.92 -5.59
N GLN A 48 -28.36 -11.14 -4.83
CA GLN A 48 -28.41 -10.70 -3.44
C GLN A 48 -27.27 -11.31 -2.60
N ALA A 49 -26.83 -12.53 -2.93
CA ALA A 49 -25.67 -13.16 -2.32
C ALA A 49 -24.36 -12.43 -2.65
N ASP A 50 -24.18 -11.99 -3.91
CA ASP A 50 -23.00 -11.22 -4.32
C ASP A 50 -22.93 -9.87 -3.62
N LEU A 51 -24.07 -9.20 -3.44
CA LEU A 51 -24.17 -7.95 -2.70
C LEU A 51 -23.81 -8.12 -1.22
N CYS A 52 -24.26 -9.20 -0.58
CA CYS A 52 -23.88 -9.52 0.80
C CYS A 52 -22.37 -9.79 0.94
N LEU A 53 -21.78 -10.51 -0.03
CA LEU A 53 -20.36 -10.83 -0.04
C LEU A 53 -19.51 -9.57 -0.28
N ASP A 54 -19.93 -8.69 -1.18
CA ASP A 54 -19.27 -7.40 -1.42
C ASP A 54 -19.39 -6.47 -0.19
N TYR A 55 -20.52 -6.50 0.51
CA TYR A 55 -20.68 -5.78 1.77
C TYR A 55 -19.73 -6.31 2.85
N GLU A 56 -19.65 -7.63 3.03
CA GLU A 56 -18.74 -8.25 3.98
C GLU A 56 -17.27 -7.92 3.67
N ARG A 57 -16.86 -8.03 2.41
CA ARG A 57 -15.51 -7.67 1.99
C ARG A 57 -15.21 -6.19 2.22
N THR A 58 -16.16 -5.32 1.91
CA THR A 58 -16.03 -3.88 2.13
C THR A 58 -15.95 -3.57 3.63
N ALA A 59 -16.77 -4.22 4.45
CA ALA A 59 -16.75 -4.08 5.91
C ALA A 59 -15.40 -4.51 6.50
N ASN A 60 -14.89 -5.67 6.12
CA ASN A 60 -13.60 -6.17 6.58
C ASN A 60 -12.44 -5.26 6.14
N MET A 61 -12.39 -4.86 4.87
CA MET A 61 -11.32 -3.98 4.36
C MET A 61 -11.39 -2.57 4.96
N SER A 62 -12.59 -2.03 5.21
CA SER A 62 -12.74 -0.74 5.87
C SER A 62 -12.32 -0.79 7.33
N THR A 63 -12.63 -1.88 8.05
CA THR A 63 -12.24 -2.11 9.44
C THR A 63 -10.71 -2.17 9.57
N ILE A 64 -10.06 -2.91 8.67
CA ILE A 64 -8.60 -2.97 8.60
C ILE A 64 -8.00 -1.61 8.24
N GLY A 65 -8.60 -0.90 7.29
CA GLY A 65 -8.12 0.40 6.81
C GLY A 65 -8.27 1.54 7.83
N ALA A 66 -9.31 1.50 8.66
CA ALA A 66 -9.64 2.52 9.65
C ALA A 66 -8.80 2.41 10.94
N ASN A 67 -8.22 1.23 11.21
CA ASN A 67 -7.34 1.01 12.36
C ASN A 67 -5.87 0.96 11.90
N SER A 68 -5.03 1.86 12.42
CA SER A 68 -3.61 1.95 12.03
C SER A 68 -2.80 0.67 12.30
N SER A 69 -3.13 -0.07 13.35
CA SER A 69 -2.45 -1.32 13.69
C SER A 69 -2.75 -2.40 12.65
N TYR A 70 -4.02 -2.56 12.29
CA TYR A 70 -4.42 -3.54 11.26
C TYR A 70 -3.91 -3.12 9.88
N ARG A 71 -4.01 -1.83 9.56
CA ARG A 71 -3.51 -1.24 8.32
C ARG A 71 -2.02 -1.51 8.13
N THR A 72 -1.21 -1.32 9.17
CA THR A 72 0.24 -1.56 9.12
C THR A 72 0.56 -3.02 8.77
N VAL A 73 -0.12 -3.97 9.41
CA VAL A 73 0.09 -5.41 9.13
C VAL A 73 -0.19 -5.74 7.68
N LEU A 74 -1.33 -5.28 7.16
CA LEU A 74 -1.69 -5.55 5.77
C LEU A 74 -0.72 -4.86 4.79
N LEU A 75 -0.31 -3.61 5.06
CA LEU A 75 0.63 -2.88 4.20
C LEU A 75 2.03 -3.51 4.17
N GLN A 76 2.51 -4.05 5.29
CA GLN A 76 3.85 -4.64 5.37
C GLN A 76 3.89 -6.08 4.85
N LYS A 77 2.80 -6.84 4.99
CA LYS A 77 2.76 -8.26 4.63
C LYS A 77 2.20 -8.55 3.24
N SER A 78 1.39 -7.66 2.68
CA SER A 78 0.77 -7.87 1.37
C SER A 78 1.79 -7.77 0.23
N ASN A 79 1.68 -8.70 -0.72
CA ASN A 79 2.50 -8.75 -1.94
C ASN A 79 2.08 -7.74 -3.02
N VAL A 80 0.94 -7.07 -2.87
CA VAL A 80 0.37 -6.14 -3.87
C VAL A 80 1.04 -4.75 -3.82
N GLY A 81 1.79 -4.45 -2.76
CA GLY A 81 2.46 -3.17 -2.55
C GLY A 81 1.60 -2.14 -1.81
N THR A 82 2.26 -1.22 -1.11
CA THR A 82 1.63 -0.32 -0.13
C THR A 82 0.62 0.64 -0.76
N ILE A 83 0.92 1.20 -1.93
CA ILE A 83 0.07 2.19 -2.61
C ILE A 83 -1.27 1.56 -3.03
N TYR A 84 -1.23 0.38 -3.64
CA TYR A 84 -2.44 -0.31 -4.09
C TYR A 84 -3.30 -0.75 -2.92
N ASN A 85 -2.70 -1.34 -1.88
CA ASN A 85 -3.41 -1.71 -0.67
C ASN A 85 -4.04 -0.50 0.03
N ALA A 86 -3.30 0.62 0.15
CA ALA A 86 -3.83 1.85 0.72
C ALA A 86 -5.06 2.34 -0.05
N ARG A 87 -4.97 2.40 -1.39
CA ARG A 87 -6.11 2.80 -2.24
C ARG A 87 -7.30 1.86 -2.10
N MET A 88 -7.08 0.54 -2.00
CA MET A 88 -8.15 -0.42 -1.79
C MET A 88 -8.87 -0.22 -0.45
N MET A 89 -8.11 0.00 0.63
CA MET A 89 -8.67 0.28 1.96
C MET A 89 -9.41 1.61 1.98
N ASP A 90 -8.83 2.67 1.40
CA ASP A 90 -9.46 3.99 1.36
C ASP A 90 -10.75 3.99 0.52
N ALA A 91 -10.78 3.22 -0.58
CA ALA A 91 -11.99 3.00 -1.36
C ALA A 91 -13.06 2.24 -0.57
N ALA A 92 -12.67 1.22 0.21
CA ALA A 92 -13.59 0.48 1.07
C ALA A 92 -14.17 1.36 2.17
N ILE A 93 -13.35 2.19 2.84
CA ILE A 93 -13.79 3.18 3.84
C ILE A 93 -14.80 4.15 3.23
N LYS A 94 -14.55 4.63 2.01
CA LYS A 94 -15.47 5.55 1.31
C LYS A 94 -16.79 4.88 0.92
N LYS A 95 -16.77 3.59 0.59
CA LYS A 95 -17.96 2.83 0.16
C LYS A 95 -18.85 2.37 1.33
N LEU A 96 -18.26 2.16 2.51
CA LEU A 96 -18.93 1.62 3.68
C LEU A 96 -20.20 2.37 4.13
N PRO A 97 -20.22 3.72 4.20
CA PRO A 97 -21.37 4.45 4.74
C PRO A 97 -22.64 4.24 3.89
N ALA A 98 -22.48 4.15 2.57
CA ALA A 98 -23.60 3.91 1.66
C ALA A 98 -24.21 2.50 1.85
N LEU A 99 -23.35 1.48 2.05
CA LEU A 99 -23.81 0.10 2.28
C LEU A 99 -24.43 -0.09 3.67
N THR A 100 -23.90 0.61 4.68
CA THR A 100 -24.40 0.53 6.06
C THR A 100 -25.71 1.28 6.24
N ALA A 101 -25.96 2.33 5.45
CA ALA A 101 -27.22 3.08 5.47
C ALA A 101 -28.37 2.35 4.73
N ASP A 102 -28.06 1.35 3.91
CA ASP A 102 -29.07 0.60 3.16
C ASP A 102 -29.81 -0.39 4.07
N THR A 103 -31.04 -0.02 4.45
CA THR A 103 -31.90 -0.85 5.29
C THR A 103 -32.31 -2.15 4.61
N SER A 104 -32.46 -2.15 3.28
CA SER A 104 -32.84 -3.34 2.51
C SER A 104 -31.69 -4.35 2.48
N LEU A 105 -30.47 -3.88 2.29
CA LEU A 105 -29.26 -4.69 2.33
C LEU A 105 -28.99 -5.26 3.72
N ASN A 106 -29.10 -4.43 4.76
CA ASN A 106 -28.92 -4.86 6.16
C ASN A 106 -29.97 -5.88 6.61
N SER A 107 -31.21 -5.76 6.12
CA SER A 107 -32.26 -6.74 6.42
C SER A 107 -31.99 -8.12 5.80
N ALA A 108 -31.30 -8.15 4.66
CA ALA A 108 -31.00 -9.38 3.93
C ALA A 108 -29.68 -10.03 4.34
N CYS A 109 -28.65 -9.22 4.58
CA CYS A 109 -27.27 -9.68 4.83
C CYS A 109 -26.87 -9.62 6.31
N GLY A 110 -27.67 -8.95 7.14
CA GLY A 110 -27.31 -8.58 8.51
C GLY A 110 -26.34 -7.40 8.57
N ASN A 111 -26.05 -6.93 9.78
CA ASN A 111 -25.08 -5.87 10.04
C ASN A 111 -23.65 -6.43 9.93
N LYS A 112 -23.10 -6.45 8.71
CA LYS A 112 -21.73 -6.95 8.46
C LYS A 112 -20.66 -6.07 9.07
N THR A 113 -20.93 -4.79 9.29
CA THR A 113 -19.98 -3.87 9.94
C THR A 113 -19.70 -4.23 11.40
N GLU A 114 -20.73 -4.58 12.17
CA GLU A 114 -20.58 -5.00 13.56
C GLU A 114 -19.81 -6.33 13.67
N ILE A 115 -20.11 -7.26 12.77
CA ILE A 115 -19.40 -8.56 12.70
C ILE A 115 -17.93 -8.32 12.35
N ALA A 116 -17.64 -7.52 11.32
CA ALA A 116 -16.27 -7.21 10.90
C ALA A 116 -15.42 -6.63 12.05
N LEU A 117 -15.99 -5.73 12.86
CA LEU A 117 -15.30 -5.14 14.02
C LEU A 117 -14.99 -6.20 15.09
N ARG A 118 -16.00 -6.97 15.51
CA ARG A 118 -15.83 -8.00 16.54
C ARG A 118 -14.85 -9.08 16.13
N GLU A 119 -14.93 -9.53 14.88
CA GLU A 119 -14.05 -10.57 14.37
C GLU A 119 -12.63 -10.07 14.14
N ALA A 120 -12.46 -8.81 13.71
CA ALA A 120 -11.14 -8.20 13.61
C ALA A 120 -10.44 -8.12 14.97
N GLU A 121 -11.14 -7.72 16.03
CA GLU A 121 -10.59 -7.68 17.40
C GLU A 121 -10.18 -9.08 17.87
N ARG A 122 -11.08 -10.05 17.74
CA ARG A 122 -10.82 -11.45 18.11
C ARG A 122 -9.62 -12.02 17.34
N ASN A 123 -9.57 -11.82 16.03
CA ASN A 123 -8.47 -12.32 15.19
C ASN A 123 -7.15 -11.63 15.53
N PHE A 124 -7.19 -10.33 15.84
CA PHE A 124 -6.01 -9.60 16.25
C PHE A 124 -5.42 -10.10 17.57
N THR A 125 -6.27 -10.52 18.54
CA THR A 125 -5.77 -11.17 19.77
C THR A 125 -5.04 -12.49 19.51
N MET A 126 -5.33 -13.14 18.38
CA MET A 126 -4.62 -14.34 17.91
C MET A 126 -3.42 -14.01 17.00
N GLY A 127 -3.08 -12.73 16.84
CA GLY A 127 -1.98 -12.28 15.99
C GLY A 127 -2.28 -12.39 14.49
N VAL A 128 -3.54 -12.29 14.08
CA VAL A 128 -3.94 -12.39 12.67
C VAL A 128 -4.73 -11.15 12.23
N VAL A 129 -4.35 -10.59 11.09
CA VAL A 129 -5.07 -9.49 10.41
C VAL A 129 -5.37 -9.90 8.98
N ALA A 130 -6.66 -9.95 8.63
CA ALA A 130 -7.14 -10.57 7.40
C ALA A 130 -6.62 -12.00 7.24
N GLN A 131 -5.61 -12.17 6.39
CA GLN A 131 -4.97 -13.44 6.05
C GLN A 131 -3.50 -13.49 6.47
N PHE A 132 -3.00 -12.45 7.13
CA PHE A 132 -1.60 -12.30 7.48
C PHE A 132 -1.39 -12.44 8.99
N THR A 133 -0.30 -13.09 9.38
CA THR A 133 0.12 -13.16 10.78
C THR A 133 0.96 -11.93 11.15
N THR A 134 0.90 -11.53 12.41
CA THR A 134 1.68 -10.40 12.96
C THR A 134 3.14 -10.75 13.24
N GLU A 135 3.55 -12.01 13.02
CA GLU A 135 4.90 -12.49 13.28
C GLU A 135 5.92 -11.85 12.33
N GLY A 136 7.07 -11.42 12.87
CA GLY A 136 8.15 -10.84 12.07
C GLY A 136 7.87 -9.43 11.54
N LEU A 137 6.85 -8.73 12.05
CA LEU A 137 6.76 -7.29 11.85
C LEU A 137 7.87 -6.59 12.63
N PRO A 138 8.47 -5.51 12.08
CA PRO A 138 9.44 -4.70 12.80
C PRO A 138 8.76 -4.06 14.01
N VAL A 139 9.05 -4.60 15.19
CA VAL A 139 8.64 -4.04 16.47
C VAL A 139 9.80 -3.22 17.03
N GLY A 140 9.54 -1.94 17.30
CA GLY A 140 10.52 -1.04 17.91
C GLY A 140 10.96 0.08 16.98
N ILE A 141 10.57 1.30 17.34
CA ILE A 141 11.30 2.48 16.90
C ILE A 141 12.65 2.43 17.61
N LEU A 142 13.76 2.32 16.88
CA LEU A 142 15.11 2.50 17.44
C LEU A 142 15.33 3.97 17.80
N ALA A 143 14.59 4.47 18.81
CA ALA A 143 14.78 5.79 19.40
C ALA A 143 15.88 5.74 20.48
N GLY A 144 17.05 5.23 20.11
CA GLY A 144 18.20 5.14 21.01
C GLY A 144 18.88 6.51 21.22
N PRO A 145 19.83 6.61 22.16
CA PRO A 145 20.60 7.84 22.42
C PRO A 145 21.26 8.47 21.19
N LEU A 146 21.52 7.67 20.15
CA LEU A 146 22.07 8.11 18.87
C LEU A 146 21.15 9.14 18.16
N VAL A 147 19.82 9.04 18.31
CA VAL A 147 18.87 9.99 17.72
C VAL A 147 19.03 11.39 18.34
N LEU A 148 19.29 11.47 19.65
CA LEU A 148 19.56 12.74 20.33
C LEU A 148 20.82 13.42 19.78
N GLY A 149 21.87 12.65 19.51
CA GLY A 149 23.10 13.16 18.90
C GLY A 149 22.88 13.74 17.50
N ILE A 150 22.13 13.02 16.64
CA ILE A 150 21.85 13.48 15.27
C ILE A 150 20.94 14.71 15.28
N CYS A 151 19.81 14.67 16.00
CA CYS A 151 18.88 15.79 16.08
C CYS A 151 19.53 17.02 16.72
N GLY A 152 20.31 16.84 17.78
CA GLY A 152 21.05 17.91 18.45
C GLY A 152 22.15 18.52 17.56
N GLY A 153 22.87 17.70 16.80
CA GLY A 153 23.87 18.16 15.84
C GLY A 153 23.27 18.99 14.70
N ILE A 154 22.14 18.55 14.15
CA ILE A 154 21.40 19.32 13.13
C ILE A 154 20.94 20.65 13.73
N ALA A 155 20.29 20.62 14.90
CA ALA A 155 19.78 21.84 15.55
C ALA A 155 20.89 22.86 15.82
N THR A 156 22.06 22.41 16.29
CA THR A 156 23.20 23.31 16.56
C THR A 156 23.81 23.86 15.28
N LEU A 157 24.06 23.04 14.26
CA LEU A 157 24.56 23.51 12.96
C LEU A 157 23.66 24.57 12.32
N PHE A 158 22.34 24.31 12.30
CA PHE A 158 21.40 25.28 11.73
C PHE A 158 21.26 26.53 12.60
N SER A 159 21.40 26.44 13.93
CA SER A 159 21.32 27.62 14.82
C SER A 159 22.56 28.52 14.76
N ILE A 160 23.76 27.94 14.54
CA ILE A 160 25.02 28.71 14.44
C ILE A 160 24.95 29.72 13.29
N VAL A 161 24.37 29.33 12.16
CA VAL A 161 24.24 30.19 10.96
C VAL A 161 23.43 31.47 11.25
N TRP A 162 22.47 31.43 12.18
CA TRP A 162 21.62 32.59 12.52
C TRP A 162 22.20 33.47 13.64
N ILE A 163 23.20 33.00 14.39
CA ILE A 163 23.83 33.76 15.49
C ILE A 163 25.09 34.50 14.99
N SER A 164 25.70 34.05 13.90
CA SER A 164 26.90 34.65 13.30
C SER A 164 26.61 35.73 12.24
N GLY A 165 25.38 36.26 12.18
CA GLY A 165 24.94 37.32 11.26
C GLY A 165 24.72 38.66 11.95
#